data_AF-A0A959BH24-F1
#
_entry.id   AF-A0A959BH24-F1
#
_cell.length_a   1.000
_cell.length_b   1.000
_cell.length_c   1.000
_cell.angle_alpha   90.00
_cell.angle_beta   90.00
_cell.angle_gamma   90.00
#
_symmetry.space_group_name_H-M   'P 1'
#
loop_
_entity.id
_entity.type
_entity.pdbx_description
1 polymer ?
#
loop_
_entity_poly.entity_id
_entity_poly.type
_entity_poly.pdbx_seq_one_letter_code
_entity_poly.pdbx_strand_id
1 'polypeptide(L)'
;VFNEHCSKCHGTYGEQESYPNKLISLALVKTDPLYANYAYHSGIVGWYNNSWFANTEPRSYFEPNLGYVAPPLDGIWASAPYLHNGSVPTVDALLNSPLRPTYWSRSGRSDDYNHRELGWNYSSLEKPQGDWAFDTTLPGYSNKGHYFGDKLSDEDRRAVIEYLKTL
;
A
#
# COMPACT_ATOMS: atom_id res chain seq x y z
N VAL A 1 0.45 -7.31 19.59
CA VAL A 1 1.08 -6.87 18.31
C VAL A 1 0.11 -6.16 17.36
N PHE A 2 -0.71 -6.83 16.53
CA PHE A 2 -1.52 -6.14 15.50
C PHE A 2 -2.43 -5.03 16.07
N ASN A 3 -3.19 -5.35 17.12
CA ASN A 3 -4.11 -4.39 17.76
C ASN A 3 -3.40 -3.18 18.40
N GLU A 4 -2.11 -3.28 18.70
CA GLU A 4 -1.35 -2.19 19.32
C GLU A 4 -0.70 -1.29 18.26
N HIS A 5 -0.27 -1.88 17.14
CA HIS A 5 0.57 -1.23 16.14
C HIS A 5 -0.14 -0.88 14.83
N CYS A 6 -1.20 -1.60 14.45
CA CYS A 6 -1.79 -1.54 13.10
C CYS A 6 -3.25 -1.02 13.11
N SER A 7 -4.05 -1.49 14.07
CA SER A 7 -5.51 -1.30 14.05
C SER A 7 -5.97 0.15 14.10
N LYS A 8 -5.18 1.06 14.69
CA LYS A 8 -5.49 2.50 14.77
C LYS A 8 -5.63 3.19 13.41
N CYS A 9 -5.06 2.59 12.36
CA CYS A 9 -5.18 3.07 10.98
C CYS A 9 -6.04 2.13 10.13
N HIS A 10 -5.84 0.81 10.28
CA HIS A 10 -6.46 -0.18 9.41
C HIS A 10 -7.80 -0.73 9.90
N GLY A 11 -8.14 -0.51 11.17
CA GLY A 11 -9.35 -1.05 11.78
C GLY A 11 -9.11 -2.28 12.66
N THR A 12 -10.18 -2.79 13.23
CA THR A 12 -10.22 -4.04 14.00
C THR A 12 -10.98 -5.10 13.22
N TYR A 13 -10.56 -6.36 13.32
CA TYR A 13 -11.20 -7.49 12.64
C TYR A 13 -11.72 -8.53 13.65
N GLY A 14 -12.70 -9.34 13.23
CA GLY A 14 -13.37 -10.34 14.06
C GLY A 14 -14.85 -10.04 14.23
N GLU A 15 -15.45 -10.49 15.34
CA GLU A 15 -16.90 -10.33 15.59
C GLU A 15 -17.36 -8.86 15.68
N GLN A 16 -16.48 -7.98 16.16
CA GLN A 16 -16.73 -6.54 16.27
C GLN A 16 -15.74 -5.78 15.38
N GLU A 17 -15.94 -5.94 14.08
CA GLU A 17 -15.14 -5.25 13.07
C GLU A 17 -15.39 -3.72 13.14
N SER A 18 -14.33 -2.95 12.91
CA SER A 18 -14.46 -1.50 12.70
C SER A 18 -13.44 -1.03 11.66
N TYR A 19 -13.89 -0.22 10.70
CA TYR A 19 -13.02 0.42 9.73
C TYR A 19 -13.06 1.94 9.88
N PRO A 20 -11.95 2.60 10.32
CA PRO A 20 -11.96 4.02 10.62
C PRO A 20 -11.96 4.92 9.38
N ASN A 21 -11.77 4.34 8.17
CA ASN A 21 -11.63 5.08 6.90
C ASN A 21 -10.64 6.25 7.00
N LYS A 22 -9.46 5.96 7.58
CA LYS A 22 -8.52 7.01 7.97
C LYS A 22 -7.60 7.38 6.82
N LEU A 23 -7.59 8.67 6.46
CA LEU A 23 -6.60 9.25 5.58
C LEU A 23 -5.33 9.60 6.36
N ILE A 24 -4.20 9.03 5.97
CA ILE A 24 -2.89 9.26 6.59
C ILE A 24 -2.12 10.26 5.73
N SER A 25 -1.76 11.40 6.31
CA SER A 25 -1.06 12.48 5.60
C SER A 25 0.30 12.02 5.06
N LEU A 26 0.73 12.62 3.95
CA LEU A 26 2.04 12.35 3.35
C LEU A 26 3.20 12.57 4.33
N ALA A 27 3.08 13.53 5.24
CA ALA A 27 4.09 13.79 6.28
C ALA A 27 4.29 12.60 7.24
N LEU A 28 3.22 11.84 7.49
CA LEU A 28 3.24 10.68 8.38
C LEU A 28 3.52 9.38 7.61
N VAL A 29 2.77 9.11 6.53
CA VAL A 29 2.90 7.85 5.76
C VAL A 29 4.16 7.82 4.90
N LYS A 30 4.62 8.96 4.38
CA LYS A 30 5.87 9.11 3.62
C LYS A 30 6.03 8.21 2.37
N THR A 31 4.94 7.61 1.90
CA THR A 31 4.93 6.85 0.62
C THR A 31 5.04 7.80 -0.57
N ASP A 32 5.21 7.26 -1.77
CA ASP A 32 5.33 8.07 -2.99
C ASP A 32 4.25 9.17 -3.05
N PRO A 33 4.62 10.45 -3.16
CA PRO A 33 3.67 11.53 -3.03
C PRO A 33 3.06 11.97 -4.37
N LEU A 34 3.49 11.39 -5.51
CA LEU A 34 3.17 11.92 -6.84
C LEU A 34 1.66 11.89 -7.10
N TYR A 35 0.99 10.77 -6.81
CA TYR A 35 -0.45 10.64 -7.06
C TYR A 35 -1.28 11.59 -6.19
N ALA A 36 -1.01 11.65 -4.88
CA ALA A 36 -1.68 12.57 -3.97
C ALA A 36 -1.45 14.04 -4.37
N ASN A 37 -0.24 14.42 -4.78
CA ASN A 37 0.04 15.77 -5.27
C ASN A 37 -0.70 16.06 -6.59
N TYR A 38 -0.71 15.13 -7.53
CA TYR A 38 -1.42 15.30 -8.78
C TYR A 38 -2.92 15.50 -8.55
N ALA A 39 -3.53 14.65 -7.73
CA ALA A 39 -4.95 14.78 -7.39
C ALA A 39 -5.26 16.13 -6.73
N TYR A 40 -4.41 16.58 -5.80
CA TYR A 40 -4.61 17.82 -5.05
C TYR A 40 -4.40 19.09 -5.90
N HIS A 41 -3.42 19.09 -6.81
CA HIS A 41 -3.03 20.31 -7.55
C HIS A 41 -3.56 20.38 -8.98
N SER A 42 -4.11 19.29 -9.53
CA SER A 42 -4.62 19.30 -10.90
C SER A 42 -5.99 19.97 -11.01
N GLY A 43 -6.32 20.44 -12.21
CA GLY A 43 -7.62 21.02 -12.52
C GLY A 43 -8.78 20.02 -12.47
N ILE A 44 -8.53 18.73 -12.21
CA ILE A 44 -9.56 17.68 -12.20
C ILE A 44 -10.61 17.92 -11.12
N VAL A 45 -10.22 18.49 -9.97
CA VAL A 45 -11.13 18.82 -8.86
C VAL A 45 -12.17 19.83 -9.32
N GLY A 46 -11.70 20.92 -9.93
CA GLY A 46 -12.57 21.96 -10.48
C GLY A 46 -13.44 21.42 -11.61
N TRP A 47 -12.87 20.65 -12.54
CA TRP A 47 -13.64 20.04 -13.62
C TRP A 47 -14.74 19.11 -13.10
N TYR A 48 -14.42 18.20 -12.18
CA TYR A 48 -15.37 17.23 -11.62
C TYR A 48 -16.48 17.94 -10.85
N ASN A 49 -16.13 18.87 -9.95
CA ASN A 49 -17.09 19.56 -9.10
C ASN A 49 -17.98 20.55 -9.87
N ASN A 50 -17.59 20.98 -11.07
CA ASN A 50 -18.43 21.76 -11.99
C ASN A 50 -19.19 20.90 -13.01
N SER A 51 -18.96 19.58 -13.03
CA SER A 51 -19.61 18.67 -13.98
C SER A 51 -21.00 18.22 -13.50
N TRP A 52 -21.71 17.50 -14.38
CA TRP A 52 -22.98 16.86 -14.05
C TRP A 52 -22.88 15.89 -12.85
N PHE A 53 -21.72 15.24 -12.63
CA PHE A 53 -21.48 14.30 -11.51
C PHE A 53 -21.69 14.94 -10.12
N ALA A 54 -21.38 16.22 -9.99
CA ALA A 54 -21.49 16.95 -8.73
C ALA A 54 -22.73 17.84 -8.61
N ASN A 55 -23.37 18.15 -9.74
CA ASN A 55 -24.46 19.11 -9.82
C ASN A 55 -25.83 18.45 -10.10
N THR A 56 -25.92 17.12 -10.11
CA THR A 56 -27.18 16.37 -10.25
C THR A 56 -27.30 15.25 -9.22
N GLU A 57 -28.53 14.75 -9.01
CA GLU A 57 -28.79 13.73 -7.99
C GLU A 57 -28.66 12.29 -8.53
N PRO A 58 -28.01 11.38 -7.78
CA PRO A 58 -27.30 11.61 -6.51
C PRO A 58 -25.96 12.32 -6.72
N ARG A 59 -25.65 13.30 -5.85
CA ARG A 59 -24.41 14.09 -5.96
C ARG A 59 -23.18 13.32 -5.49
N SER A 60 -22.06 13.59 -6.16
CA SER A 60 -20.71 13.17 -5.76
C SER A 60 -19.73 14.32 -5.93
N TYR A 61 -18.67 14.39 -5.14
CA TYR A 61 -17.68 15.46 -5.27
C TYR A 61 -16.27 14.92 -5.06
N PHE A 62 -15.29 15.61 -5.64
CA PHE A 62 -13.88 15.36 -5.44
C PHE A 62 -13.33 16.32 -4.38
N GLU A 63 -12.79 15.74 -3.31
CA GLU A 63 -12.12 16.44 -2.21
C GLU A 63 -10.79 15.74 -1.87
N PRO A 64 -9.78 15.85 -2.75
CA PRO A 64 -8.50 15.21 -2.51
C PRO A 64 -7.78 15.85 -1.32
N ASN A 65 -7.04 15.02 -0.61
CA ASN A 65 -6.17 15.44 0.49
C ASN A 65 -4.76 14.92 0.24
N LEU A 66 -3.75 15.60 0.81
CA LEU A 66 -2.34 15.19 0.70
C LEU A 66 -2.03 13.99 1.62
N GLY A 67 -2.51 12.82 1.22
CA GLY A 67 -2.32 11.58 1.94
C GLY A 67 -2.93 10.38 1.23
N TYR A 68 -2.86 9.23 1.89
CA TYR A 68 -3.45 7.98 1.41
C TYR A 68 -4.32 7.38 2.49
N VAL A 69 -5.45 6.81 2.08
CA VAL A 69 -6.30 6.02 2.96
C VAL A 69 -5.54 4.77 3.38
N ALA A 70 -5.57 4.44 4.67
CA ALA A 70 -5.19 3.11 5.14
C ALA A 70 -6.34 2.16 4.79
N PRO A 71 -6.18 1.23 3.82
CA PRO A 71 -7.27 0.36 3.40
C PRO A 71 -7.59 -0.68 4.47
N PRO A 72 -8.80 -1.28 4.44
CA PRO A 72 -9.03 -2.54 5.16
C PRO A 72 -8.05 -3.60 4.64
N LEU A 73 -7.72 -4.57 5.49
CA LEU A 73 -6.69 -5.58 5.24
C LEU A 73 -7.30 -6.95 4.93
N ASP A 74 -8.62 -7.06 4.84
CA ASP A 74 -9.31 -8.26 4.39
C ASP A 74 -8.78 -8.68 3.01
N GLY A 75 -8.35 -9.92 2.89
CA GLY A 75 -7.75 -10.45 1.66
C GLY A 75 -6.35 -9.90 1.32
N ILE A 76 -5.67 -9.17 2.22
CA ILE A 76 -4.30 -8.65 1.97
C ILE A 76 -3.31 -9.77 1.62
N TRP A 77 -3.55 -10.98 2.11
CA TRP A 77 -2.71 -12.14 1.82
C TRP A 77 -2.68 -12.52 0.34
N ALA A 78 -3.62 -12.04 -0.48
CA ALA A 78 -3.72 -12.33 -1.91
C ALA A 78 -3.49 -11.11 -2.82
N SER A 79 -3.18 -9.94 -2.28
CA SER A 79 -3.20 -8.67 -3.00
C SER A 79 -1.83 -8.07 -3.29
N ALA A 80 -0.76 -8.85 -3.24
CA ALA A 80 0.57 -8.36 -3.60
C ALA A 80 0.63 -7.89 -5.07
N PRO A 81 1.46 -6.89 -5.40
CA PRO A 81 2.36 -6.15 -4.51
C PRO A 81 1.65 -5.04 -3.73
N TYR A 82 2.34 -4.52 -2.72
CA TYR A 82 1.79 -3.61 -1.71
C TYR A 82 2.18 -2.14 -1.93
N LEU A 83 1.51 -1.27 -1.17
CA LEU A 83 1.40 0.19 -1.36
C LEU A 83 0.55 0.57 -2.58
N HIS A 84 0.13 1.84 -2.64
CA HIS A 84 -0.78 2.34 -3.68
C HIS A 84 -0.21 2.22 -5.11
N ASN A 85 1.11 2.10 -5.24
CA ASN A 85 1.83 2.00 -6.51
C ASN A 85 2.42 0.59 -6.76
N GLY A 86 2.12 -0.39 -5.90
CA GLY A 86 2.56 -1.78 -6.09
C GLY A 86 4.08 -1.97 -6.06
N SER A 87 4.80 -1.12 -5.34
CA SER A 87 6.27 -1.09 -5.35
C SER A 87 6.95 -2.07 -4.39
N VAL A 88 6.20 -2.65 -3.45
CA VAL A 88 6.75 -3.54 -2.41
C VAL A 88 6.22 -4.97 -2.62
N PRO A 89 7.09 -5.98 -2.87
CA PRO A 89 6.64 -7.28 -3.37
C PRO A 89 5.98 -8.19 -2.32
N THR A 90 6.33 -8.03 -1.03
CA THR A 90 5.88 -8.89 0.08
C THR A 90 5.48 -8.08 1.30
N VAL A 91 4.60 -8.60 2.16
CA VAL A 91 4.29 -7.96 3.45
C VAL A 91 5.51 -7.95 4.35
N ASP A 92 6.37 -8.97 4.28
CA ASP A 92 7.62 -8.97 5.04
C ASP A 92 8.51 -7.75 4.70
N ALA A 93 8.71 -7.45 3.42
CA ALA A 93 9.42 -6.24 2.99
C ALA A 93 8.64 -4.94 3.29
N LEU A 94 7.30 -4.99 3.35
CA LEU A 94 6.48 -3.85 3.78
C LEU A 94 6.72 -3.53 5.26
N LEU A 95 6.81 -4.56 6.11
CA LEU A 95 7.05 -4.46 7.55
C LEU A 95 8.53 -4.33 7.92
N ASN A 96 9.45 -4.48 6.97
CA ASN A 96 10.89 -4.30 7.15
C ASN A 96 11.48 -3.53 5.96
N SER A 97 11.40 -2.20 5.98
CA SER A 97 11.74 -1.37 4.83
C SER A 97 13.18 -1.53 4.29
N PRO A 98 14.22 -1.83 5.10
CA PRO A 98 15.54 -2.17 4.60
C PRO A 98 15.60 -3.38 3.65
N LEU A 99 14.61 -4.29 3.66
CA LEU A 99 14.56 -5.43 2.74
C LEU A 99 14.01 -5.08 1.36
N ARG A 100 13.45 -3.87 1.18
CA ARG A 100 12.77 -3.49 -0.05
C ARG A 100 13.79 -3.32 -1.19
N PRO A 101 13.63 -4.07 -2.30
CA PRO A 101 14.53 -3.95 -3.45
C PRO A 101 14.29 -2.66 -4.23
N THR A 102 15.36 -2.04 -4.72
CA THR A 102 15.28 -0.88 -5.66
C THR A 102 14.76 -1.31 -7.03
N TYR A 103 15.21 -2.48 -7.49
CA TYR A 103 14.73 -3.11 -8.72
C TYR A 103 14.42 -4.56 -8.40
N TRP A 104 13.27 -5.05 -8.84
CA TRP A 104 12.88 -6.44 -8.64
C TRP A 104 12.09 -6.97 -9.81
N SER A 105 12.07 -8.29 -9.98
CA SER A 105 11.21 -8.94 -10.97
C SER A 105 10.57 -10.21 -10.40
N ARG A 106 9.44 -10.61 -10.98
CA ARG A 106 8.74 -11.87 -10.69
C ARG A 106 8.60 -12.70 -11.97
N SER A 107 8.24 -13.97 -11.84
CA SER A 107 8.11 -14.91 -12.98
C SER A 107 6.90 -14.67 -13.90
N GLY A 108 6.02 -13.72 -13.56
CA GLY A 108 4.77 -13.44 -14.28
C GLY A 108 3.63 -14.42 -13.98
N ARG A 109 3.94 -15.63 -13.51
CA ARG A 109 2.94 -16.63 -13.16
C ARG A 109 2.17 -16.22 -11.90
N SER A 110 0.87 -16.50 -11.89
CA SER A 110 -0.02 -16.18 -10.75
C SER A 110 0.12 -17.15 -9.59
N ASP A 111 0.71 -18.33 -9.82
CA ASP A 111 0.94 -19.38 -8.82
C ASP A 111 2.30 -19.26 -8.11
N ASP A 112 3.16 -18.33 -8.54
CA ASP A 112 4.50 -18.14 -7.99
C ASP A 112 4.49 -17.21 -6.77
N TYR A 113 3.81 -17.67 -5.72
CA TYR A 113 3.53 -16.89 -4.52
C TYR A 113 4.34 -17.39 -3.32
N ASN A 114 4.89 -16.46 -2.55
CA ASN A 114 5.58 -16.71 -1.30
C ASN A 114 4.59 -16.61 -0.12
N HIS A 115 4.06 -17.74 0.33
CA HIS A 115 3.17 -17.79 1.51
C HIS A 115 3.89 -17.51 2.84
N ARG A 116 5.23 -17.55 2.85
CA ARG A 116 6.04 -17.28 4.04
C ARG A 116 6.16 -15.78 4.29
N GLU A 117 6.51 -15.01 3.25
CA GLU A 117 6.67 -13.55 3.32
C GLU A 117 5.41 -12.79 2.93
N LEU A 118 4.40 -13.53 2.46
CA LEU A 118 3.09 -13.05 2.04
C LEU A 118 3.23 -12.07 0.87
N GLY A 119 3.45 -12.61 -0.33
CA GLY A 119 3.55 -11.82 -1.56
C GLY A 119 4.17 -12.60 -2.72
N TRP A 120 4.74 -11.90 -3.69
CA TRP A 120 5.38 -12.55 -4.84
C TRP A 120 6.71 -13.20 -4.47
N ASN A 121 7.03 -14.36 -5.06
CA ASN A 121 8.44 -14.71 -5.22
C ASN A 121 9.07 -13.71 -6.19
N TYR A 122 10.19 -13.12 -5.80
CA TYR A 122 10.88 -12.13 -6.60
C TYR A 122 12.39 -12.30 -6.54
N SER A 123 13.08 -11.72 -7.51
CA SER A 123 14.53 -11.56 -7.50
C SER A 123 14.87 -10.07 -7.53
N SER A 124 15.78 -9.65 -6.66
CA SER A 124 16.40 -8.33 -6.74
C SER A 124 17.26 -8.25 -8.00
N LEU A 125 17.22 -7.11 -8.68
CA LEU A 125 17.99 -6.86 -9.89
C LEU A 125 19.02 -5.75 -9.66
N GLU A 126 20.11 -5.76 -10.43
CA GLU A 126 21.06 -4.63 -10.48
C GLU A 126 20.53 -3.47 -11.34
N LYS A 127 19.67 -3.77 -12.32
CA LYS A 127 19.00 -2.84 -13.22
C LYS A 127 17.66 -3.44 -13.67
N PRO A 128 16.66 -2.62 -14.02
CA PRO A 128 15.38 -3.14 -14.50
C PRO A 128 15.57 -3.87 -15.84
N GLN A 129 15.13 -5.14 -15.89
CA GLN A 129 15.25 -5.98 -17.09
C GLN A 129 14.10 -6.99 -17.17
N GLY A 130 13.44 -7.03 -18.34
CA GLY A 130 12.33 -7.94 -18.64
C GLY A 130 10.96 -7.36 -18.31
N ASP A 131 9.92 -8.00 -18.81
CA ASP A 131 8.54 -7.48 -18.80
C ASP A 131 7.92 -7.39 -17.40
N TRP A 132 8.44 -8.16 -16.45
CA TRP A 132 7.97 -8.22 -15.08
C TRP A 132 8.90 -7.51 -14.09
N ALA A 133 9.85 -6.71 -14.58
CA ALA A 133 10.69 -5.88 -13.73
C ALA A 133 9.96 -4.62 -13.26
N PHE A 134 10.13 -4.30 -11.98
CA PHE A 134 9.68 -3.08 -11.35
C PHE A 134 10.89 -2.20 -11.03
N ASP A 135 10.80 -0.92 -11.37
CA ASP A 135 11.82 0.09 -11.13
C ASP A 135 11.29 1.16 -10.16
N THR A 136 11.78 1.15 -8.92
CA THR A 136 11.31 2.09 -7.89
C THR A 136 11.91 3.48 -8.02
N THR A 137 12.80 3.71 -8.99
CA THR A 137 13.45 5.00 -9.25
C THR A 137 12.64 5.89 -10.19
N LEU A 138 11.64 5.32 -10.88
CA LEU A 138 10.74 6.07 -11.75
C LEU A 138 9.81 7.00 -10.94
N PRO A 139 9.42 8.17 -11.49
CA PRO A 139 8.47 9.06 -10.83
C PRO A 139 7.14 8.35 -10.55
N GLY A 140 6.71 8.31 -9.28
CA GLY A 140 5.46 7.64 -8.87
C GLY A 140 5.64 6.20 -8.39
N TYR A 141 6.84 5.62 -8.56
CA TYR A 141 7.11 4.20 -8.33
C TYR A 141 7.95 3.96 -7.06
N SER A 142 8.18 5.00 -6.25
CA SER A 142 9.00 4.89 -5.04
C SER A 142 8.44 3.85 -4.07
N ASN A 143 9.33 2.98 -3.56
CA ASN A 143 9.05 1.97 -2.52
C ASN A 143 9.22 2.49 -1.08
N LYS A 144 9.30 3.82 -0.91
CA LYS A 144 9.50 4.48 0.38
C LYS A 144 8.21 4.57 1.19
N GLY A 145 8.35 4.92 2.46
CA GLY A 145 7.24 5.20 3.37
C GLY A 145 6.72 3.98 4.12
N HIS A 146 5.71 4.18 4.94
CA HIS A 146 5.11 3.16 5.78
C HIS A 146 6.16 2.42 6.63
N TYR A 147 7.04 3.18 7.30
CA TYR A 147 8.16 2.67 8.10
C TYR A 147 7.76 2.18 9.50
N PHE A 148 6.46 2.07 9.78
CA PHE A 148 5.96 1.76 11.12
C PHE A 148 6.37 0.35 11.58
N GLY A 149 6.53 -0.58 10.64
CA GLY A 149 6.96 -1.97 10.89
C GLY A 149 8.44 -2.12 11.22
N ASP A 150 9.30 -1.15 10.86
CA ASP A 150 10.75 -1.24 11.03
C ASP A 150 11.20 -1.37 12.49
N LYS A 151 10.30 -1.04 13.43
CA LYS A 151 10.54 -1.15 14.88
C LYS A 151 10.09 -2.48 15.48
N LEU A 152 9.39 -3.31 14.72
CA LEU A 152 8.97 -4.64 15.18
C LEU A 152 10.19 -5.55 15.25
N SER A 153 10.23 -6.42 16.27
CA SER A 153 11.15 -7.56 16.26
C SER A 153 10.78 -8.52 15.14
N ASP A 154 11.68 -9.46 14.83
CA ASP A 154 11.39 -10.48 13.82
C ASP A 154 10.23 -11.40 14.26
N GLU A 155 10.10 -11.67 15.57
CA GLU A 155 8.97 -12.43 16.13
C GLU A 155 7.65 -11.67 15.99
N ASP A 156 7.63 -10.37 16.33
CA ASP A 156 6.42 -9.54 16.22
C ASP A 156 6.00 -9.37 14.76
N ARG A 157 6.96 -9.15 13.86
CA ARG A 157 6.70 -9.08 12.42
C ARG A 157 6.08 -10.38 11.93
N ARG A 158 6.63 -11.52 12.36
CA ARG A 158 6.11 -12.83 12.00
C ARG A 158 4.69 -13.05 12.52
N ALA A 159 4.42 -12.66 13.76
CA ALA A 159 3.08 -12.75 14.35
C ALA A 159 2.06 -11.89 13.58
N VAL A 160 2.45 -10.69 13.15
CA VAL A 160 1.60 -9.84 12.28
C VAL A 160 1.34 -10.54 10.95
N ILE A 161 2.36 -11.08 10.28
CA ILE A 161 2.18 -11.79 9.00
C ILE A 161 1.22 -12.98 9.14
N GLU A 162 1.36 -13.80 10.17
CA GLU A 162 0.43 -14.93 10.39
C GLU A 162 -0.99 -14.45 10.67
N TYR A 163 -1.17 -13.35 11.41
CA TYR A 163 -2.49 -12.76 11.62
C TYR A 163 -3.10 -12.26 10.31
N LEU A 164 -2.33 -11.58 9.45
CA LEU A 164 -2.80 -11.07 8.16
C LEU A 164 -3.23 -12.18 7.19
N LYS A 165 -2.75 -13.41 7.35
CA LYS A 165 -3.23 -14.58 6.58
C LYS A 165 -4.63 -15.04 6.97
N THR A 166 -5.13 -14.61 8.12
CA THR A 166 -6.47 -14.96 8.60
C THR A 166 -7.55 -13.95 8.18
N LEU A 167 -7.14 -12.84 7.58
CA LEU A 167 -8.01 -11.77 7.08
C LEU A 167 -8.42 -12.00 5.63
#